data_AF-A0A7X7FRF4-F1
#
_entry.id   AF-A0A7X7FRF4-F1
#
_cell.length_a   1.000
_cell.length_b   1.000
_cell.length_c   1.000
_cell.angle_alpha   90.00
_cell.angle_beta   90.00
_cell.angle_gamma   90.00
#
_symmetry.space_group_name_H-M   'P 1'
#
loop_
_entity.id
_entity.type
_entity.pdbx_description
1 polymer ?
#
loop_
_entity_poly.entity_id
_entity_poly.type
_entity_poly.pdbx_seq_one_letter_code
_entity_poly.pdbx_strand_id
1 'polypeptide(L)'
;MTLIPRFSRLGRLLLCITVGAVAVAAHGAEFRRLSVREYRDKMKAGWIGQIAGVSWGAPTEFKFADKIIPEDQMPVWKPEMINNAFGQDDLYVEMTFLRSMEQYGLDVPIRQAGIDFANSKYPLWCANNAGRNNLRDGIAPPDSSHPKFNKCPNDIDYQIEADYSGLIAPG
;
A
#
# COMPACT_ATOMS: atom_id res chain seq x y z
N MET A 1 74.13 20.41 -40.13
CA MET A 1 73.43 20.17 -38.84
C MET A 1 72.15 19.42 -39.15
N THR A 2 71.95 18.28 -38.48
CA THR A 2 70.66 17.64 -38.12
C THR A 2 69.73 17.15 -39.25
N LEU A 3 69.04 16.01 -39.21
CA LEU A 3 68.88 14.90 -38.26
C LEU A 3 68.04 13.80 -38.99
N ILE A 4 68.47 12.53 -38.86
CA ILE A 4 67.72 11.26 -38.65
C ILE A 4 66.30 11.08 -39.26
N PRO A 5 66.00 9.92 -39.90
CA PRO A 5 64.65 9.59 -40.37
C PRO A 5 63.70 9.27 -39.21
N ARG A 6 62.50 9.87 -39.21
CA ARG A 6 61.42 9.57 -38.26
C ARG A 6 60.58 8.38 -38.74
N PHE A 7 60.55 7.35 -37.92
CA PHE A 7 59.46 6.37 -37.85
C PHE A 7 58.12 7.10 -37.62
N SER A 8 57.10 6.81 -38.43
CA SER A 8 55.70 7.01 -38.03
C SER A 8 55.01 5.65 -37.92
N ARG A 9 54.99 5.15 -36.68
CA ARG A 9 53.95 4.25 -36.20
C ARG A 9 52.68 5.09 -36.04
N LEU A 10 51.57 4.75 -36.68
CA LEU A 10 50.21 4.82 -36.11
C LEU A 10 49.17 4.46 -37.17
N GLY A 11 48.25 3.57 -36.83
CA GLY A 11 47.09 3.27 -37.67
C GLY A 11 46.56 1.84 -37.63
N ARG A 12 46.81 1.05 -36.56
CA ARG A 12 45.97 -0.13 -36.29
C ARG A 12 44.88 0.26 -35.32
N LEU A 13 43.73 0.65 -35.86
CA LEU A 13 42.47 0.70 -35.12
C LEU A 13 41.46 -0.20 -35.86
N LEU A 14 41.40 -1.46 -35.45
CA LEU A 14 40.22 -2.30 -35.64
C LEU A 14 39.84 -2.77 -34.24
N LEU A 15 39.11 -1.88 -33.56
CA LEU A 15 38.37 -2.21 -32.36
C LEU A 15 37.23 -3.13 -32.81
N CYS A 16 37.46 -4.44 -32.79
CA CYS A 16 36.39 -5.41 -32.87
C CYS A 16 35.52 -5.24 -31.62
N ILE A 17 34.43 -4.50 -31.76
CA ILE A 17 33.34 -4.47 -30.78
C ILE A 17 32.72 -5.86 -30.81
N THR A 18 33.23 -6.75 -29.97
CA THR A 18 32.49 -7.96 -29.59
C THR A 18 31.33 -7.50 -28.73
N VAL A 19 30.18 -7.30 -29.38
CA VAL A 19 28.88 -7.23 -28.70
C VAL A 19 28.68 -8.59 -28.04
N GLY A 20 29.13 -8.70 -26.79
CA GLY A 20 28.78 -9.81 -25.92
C GLY A 20 27.28 -9.75 -25.73
N ALA A 21 26.59 -10.75 -26.27
CA ALA A 21 25.16 -10.93 -26.13
C ALA A 21 24.79 -10.85 -24.65
N VAL A 22 24.18 -9.73 -24.25
CA VAL A 22 23.43 -9.67 -23.00
C VAL A 22 22.28 -10.64 -23.21
N ALA A 23 22.37 -11.78 -22.52
CA ALA A 23 21.27 -12.72 -22.45
C ALA A 23 20.01 -11.96 -22.06
N VAL A 24 19.03 -11.93 -22.96
CA VAL A 24 17.69 -11.44 -22.67
C VAL A 24 17.18 -12.28 -21.52
N ALA A 25 17.17 -11.70 -20.32
CA ALA A 25 16.54 -12.31 -19.17
C ALA A 25 15.09 -12.62 -19.55
N ALA A 26 14.68 -13.86 -19.24
CA ALA A 26 13.44 -14.48 -19.65
C ALA A 26 12.24 -13.52 -19.57
N HIS A 27 11.40 -13.54 -20.62
CA HIS A 27 10.03 -13.06 -20.50
C HIS A 27 9.40 -13.72 -19.28
N GLY A 28 9.09 -12.90 -18.28
CA GLY A 28 8.65 -13.32 -16.95
C GLY A 28 7.39 -14.16 -17.02
N ALA A 29 7.32 -15.18 -16.17
CA ALA A 29 6.08 -15.94 -15.98
C ALA A 29 4.92 -14.99 -15.68
N GLU A 30 3.79 -15.19 -16.37
CA GLU A 30 2.54 -14.43 -16.19
C GLU A 30 2.04 -14.50 -14.74
N PHE A 31 2.34 -15.60 -14.05
CA PHE A 31 1.98 -15.84 -12.66
C PHE A 31 3.20 -16.22 -11.81
N ARG A 32 3.22 -15.75 -10.56
CA ARG A 32 4.15 -16.21 -9.53
C ARG A 32 3.45 -17.25 -8.67
N ARG A 33 3.95 -18.50 -8.70
CA ARG A 33 3.45 -19.55 -7.82
C ARG A 33 4.08 -19.43 -6.44
N LEU A 34 3.25 -19.38 -5.40
CA LEU A 34 3.66 -19.45 -4.00
C LEU A 34 3.10 -20.73 -3.39
N SER A 35 3.85 -21.35 -2.48
CA SER A 35 3.23 -22.32 -1.58
C SER A 35 2.25 -21.61 -0.64
N VAL A 36 1.22 -22.33 -0.19
CA VAL A 36 0.26 -21.80 0.81
C VAL A 36 0.98 -21.32 2.07
N ARG A 37 2.08 -22.00 2.45
CA ARG A 37 2.91 -21.61 3.59
C ARG A 37 3.56 -20.24 3.37
N GLU A 38 4.20 -20.04 2.22
CA GLU A 38 4.85 -18.76 1.89
C GLU A 38 3.84 -17.62 1.76
N TYR A 39 2.68 -17.89 1.16
CA TYR A 39 1.60 -16.92 1.08
C TYR A 39 1.14 -16.48 2.48
N ARG A 40 0.84 -17.44 3.37
CA ARG A 40 0.42 -17.13 4.75
C ARG A 40 1.47 -16.38 5.54
N ASP A 41 2.74 -16.71 5.34
CA ASP A 41 3.86 -16.01 5.97
C ASP A 41 3.92 -14.53 5.53
N LYS A 42 3.82 -14.29 4.21
CA LYS A 42 3.80 -12.93 3.64
C LYS A 42 2.57 -12.14 4.05
N MET A 43 1.39 -12.77 4.05
CA MET A 43 0.14 -12.15 4.48
C MET A 43 0.25 -11.69 5.94
N LYS A 44 0.74 -12.55 6.83
CA LYS A 44 0.99 -12.19 8.24
C LYS A 44 2.01 -11.06 8.37
N ALA A 45 3.08 -11.09 7.58
CA ALA A 45 4.07 -10.02 7.58
C ALA A 45 3.47 -8.69 7.11
N GLY A 46 2.57 -8.71 6.12
CA GLY A 46 1.80 -7.54 5.68
C GLY A 46 0.97 -6.94 6.82
N TRP A 47 0.16 -7.77 7.48
CA TRP A 47 -0.63 -7.36 8.64
C TRP A 47 0.22 -6.77 9.78
N ILE A 48 1.31 -7.45 10.15
CA ILE A 48 2.22 -6.96 11.19
C ILE A 48 2.88 -5.63 10.77
N GLY A 49 3.24 -5.51 9.49
CA GLY A 49 3.83 -4.30 8.93
C GLY A 49 2.88 -3.09 9.01
N GLN A 50 1.62 -3.28 8.63
CA GLN A 50 0.57 -2.25 8.74
C GLN A 50 0.38 -1.82 10.20
N ILE A 51 0.16 -2.78 11.11
CA ILE A 51 -0.03 -2.51 12.55
C ILE A 51 1.15 -1.73 13.14
N ALA A 52 2.38 -2.15 12.83
CA ALA A 52 3.58 -1.48 13.30
C ALA A 52 3.73 -0.08 12.69
N GLY A 53 3.50 0.07 11.38
CA GLY A 53 3.58 1.35 10.67
C GLY A 53 2.61 2.38 11.22
N VAL A 54 1.33 2.03 11.32
CA VAL A 54 0.27 2.88 11.88
C VAL A 54 0.59 3.25 13.34
N SER A 55 0.92 2.25 14.16
CA SER A 55 1.22 2.50 15.58
C SER A 55 2.46 3.37 15.81
N TRP A 56 3.46 3.25 14.93
CA TRP A 56 4.69 4.04 15.01
C TRP A 56 4.51 5.47 14.50
N GLY A 57 3.68 5.64 13.46
CA GLY A 57 3.33 6.93 12.87
C GLY A 57 2.32 7.75 13.68
N ALA A 58 1.37 7.10 14.36
CA ALA A 58 0.29 7.79 15.08
C ALA A 58 0.74 8.95 16.01
N PRO A 59 1.86 8.86 16.76
CA PRO A 59 2.32 9.97 17.59
C PRO A 59 2.78 11.21 16.81
N THR A 60 2.98 11.13 15.50
CA THR A 60 3.43 12.25 14.65
C THR A 60 2.30 12.90 13.83
N GLU A 61 1.09 12.31 13.90
CA GLU A 61 -0.08 12.76 13.16
C GLU A 61 -0.36 14.27 13.39
N PHE A 62 -0.58 14.99 12.29
CA PHE A 62 -0.79 16.45 12.24
C PHE A 62 0.35 17.34 12.78
N LYS A 63 1.52 16.81 13.15
CA LYS A 63 2.63 17.62 13.71
C LYS A 63 3.58 18.21 12.66
N PHE A 64 3.63 17.62 11.46
CA PHE A 64 4.60 17.96 10.41
C PHE A 64 3.93 18.20 9.06
N ALA A 65 3.01 19.17 9.00
CA ALA A 65 2.34 19.52 7.74
C ALA A 65 3.34 20.05 6.70
N ASP A 66 3.29 19.47 5.49
CA ASP A 66 4.13 19.82 4.33
C ASP A 66 5.65 19.78 4.61
N LYS A 67 6.07 18.87 5.50
CA LYS A 67 7.47 18.72 5.91
C LYS A 67 7.82 17.26 6.12
N ILE A 68 9.04 16.90 5.74
CA ILE A 68 9.63 15.63 6.16
C ILE A 68 9.92 15.72 7.66
N ILE A 69 9.52 14.70 8.41
CA ILE A 69 9.82 14.61 9.85
C ILE A 69 11.33 14.47 10.01
N PRO A 70 12.00 15.36 10.77
CA PRO A 70 13.41 15.21 11.09
C PRO A 70 13.67 13.87 11.79
N GLU A 71 14.75 13.17 11.43
CA GLU A 71 15.05 11.83 11.96
C GLU A 71 15.16 11.80 13.49
N ASP A 72 15.71 12.86 14.08
CA ASP A 72 15.84 13.04 15.54
C ASP A 72 14.51 13.35 16.25
N GLN A 73 13.44 13.65 15.49
CA GLN A 73 12.09 13.87 16.00
C GLN A 73 11.15 12.70 15.74
N MET A 74 11.60 11.68 15.00
CA MET A 74 10.84 10.43 14.87
C MET A 74 10.79 9.71 16.23
N PRO A 75 9.61 9.25 16.68
CA PRO A 75 9.52 8.46 17.89
C PRO A 75 10.45 7.24 17.82
N VAL A 76 11.18 6.95 18.89
CA VAL A 76 11.95 5.70 18.97
C VAL A 76 10.95 4.55 19.12
N TRP A 77 11.01 3.57 18.19
CA TRP A 77 10.16 2.40 18.26
C TRP A 77 10.35 1.66 19.59
N LYS A 78 9.23 1.28 20.21
CA LYS A 78 9.19 0.36 21.35
C LYS A 78 8.14 -0.72 21.07
N PRO A 79 8.40 -2.00 21.38
CA PRO A 79 7.44 -3.07 21.12
C PRO A 79 6.03 -2.80 21.66
N GLU A 80 5.91 -2.09 22.78
CA GLU A 80 4.62 -1.77 23.41
C GLU A 80 3.77 -0.80 22.58
N MET A 81 4.37 -0.05 21.66
CA MET A 81 3.66 0.85 20.75
C MET A 81 2.65 0.10 19.90
N ILE A 82 2.88 -1.19 19.63
CA ILE A 82 1.96 -2.05 18.88
C ILE A 82 0.55 -2.06 19.49
N ASN A 83 0.41 -1.82 20.80
CA ASN A 83 -0.89 -1.78 21.47
C ASN A 83 -1.70 -0.51 21.16
N ASN A 84 -1.11 0.50 20.52
CA ASN A 84 -1.85 1.65 20.00
C ASN A 84 -2.82 1.24 18.86
N ALA A 85 -2.54 0.12 18.19
CA ALA A 85 -3.33 -0.40 17.09
C ALA A 85 -4.84 -0.47 17.33
N PHE A 86 -5.29 -0.79 18.54
CA PHE A 86 -6.72 -0.93 18.85
C PHE A 86 -7.54 0.34 18.66
N GLY A 87 -6.90 1.52 18.67
CA GLY A 87 -7.55 2.82 18.53
C GLY A 87 -7.47 3.43 17.12
N GLN A 88 -6.88 2.73 16.14
CA GLN A 88 -6.53 3.29 14.84
C GLN A 88 -7.53 2.84 13.77
N ASP A 89 -8.19 3.77 13.08
CA ASP A 89 -9.15 3.49 12.01
C ASP A 89 -8.55 2.73 10.85
N ASP A 90 -7.28 2.99 10.53
CA ASP A 90 -6.50 2.25 9.54
C ASP A 90 -6.64 0.72 9.71
N LEU A 91 -6.81 0.26 10.95
CA LEU A 91 -6.79 -1.15 11.33
C LEU A 91 -8.17 -1.73 11.65
N TYR A 92 -9.07 -0.98 12.29
CA TYR A 92 -10.37 -1.55 12.66
C TYR A 92 -11.44 -1.42 11.58
N VAL A 93 -11.30 -0.51 10.61
CA VAL A 93 -12.32 -0.34 9.57
C VAL A 93 -12.30 -1.51 8.59
N GLU A 94 -11.12 -1.92 8.15
CA GLU A 94 -10.92 -3.08 7.28
C GLU A 94 -11.51 -4.38 7.86
N MET A 95 -11.53 -4.52 9.19
CA MET A 95 -12.11 -5.67 9.88
C MET A 95 -13.61 -5.81 9.60
N THR A 96 -14.33 -4.72 9.31
CA THR A 96 -15.74 -4.77 8.90
C THR A 96 -15.88 -5.50 7.56
N PHE A 97 -15.03 -5.19 6.59
CA PHE A 97 -15.10 -5.81 5.25
C PHE A 97 -14.63 -7.26 5.29
N LEU A 98 -13.59 -7.57 6.07
CA LEU A 98 -13.19 -8.95 6.35
C LEU A 98 -14.32 -9.75 6.98
N ARG A 99 -15.05 -9.16 7.93
CA ARG A 99 -16.21 -9.82 8.55
C ARG A 99 -17.35 -10.04 7.56
N SER A 100 -17.65 -9.07 6.70
CA SER A 100 -18.65 -9.26 5.63
C SER A 100 -18.28 -10.43 4.71
N MET A 101 -17.01 -10.52 4.30
CA MET A 101 -16.53 -11.62 3.46
C MET A 101 -16.55 -12.96 4.18
N GLU A 102 -16.20 -12.99 5.47
CA GLU A 102 -16.30 -14.19 6.30
C GLU A 102 -17.75 -14.70 6.40
N GLN A 103 -18.72 -13.79 6.54
CA GLN A 103 -20.13 -14.14 6.71
C GLN A 103 -20.85 -14.49 5.41
N TYR A 104 -20.56 -13.78 4.33
CA TYR A 104 -21.33 -13.86 3.09
C TYR A 104 -20.54 -14.40 1.90
N GLY A 105 -19.25 -14.68 2.08
CA GLY A 105 -18.34 -15.15 1.03
C GLY A 105 -17.56 -14.00 0.36
N LEU A 106 -16.54 -14.37 -0.42
CA LEU A 106 -15.66 -13.42 -1.12
C LEU A 106 -16.42 -12.58 -2.16
N ASP A 107 -17.53 -13.09 -2.70
CA ASP A 107 -18.39 -12.42 -3.69
C ASP A 107 -19.51 -11.58 -3.04
N VAL A 108 -19.35 -11.20 -1.76
CA VAL A 108 -20.35 -10.38 -1.05
C VAL A 108 -20.72 -9.13 -1.86
N PRO A 109 -22.01 -8.85 -2.11
CA PRO A 109 -22.41 -7.65 -2.81
C PRO A 109 -21.95 -6.39 -2.07
N ILE A 110 -21.44 -5.39 -2.80
CA ILE A 110 -21.01 -4.10 -2.20
C ILE A 110 -22.12 -3.43 -1.38
N ARG A 111 -23.39 -3.68 -1.71
CA ARG A 111 -24.53 -3.18 -0.94
C ARG A 111 -24.64 -3.85 0.43
N GLN A 112 -24.33 -5.14 0.54
CA GLN A 112 -24.30 -5.85 1.82
C GLN A 112 -23.13 -5.38 2.67
N ALA A 113 -21.92 -5.28 2.10
CA ALA A 113 -20.77 -4.70 2.79
C ALA A 113 -21.05 -3.26 3.26
N GLY A 114 -21.75 -2.45 2.44
CA GLY A 114 -22.21 -1.13 2.80
C GLY A 114 -23.21 -1.11 3.97
N ILE A 115 -24.11 -2.10 4.06
CA ILE A 115 -25.02 -2.26 5.22
C ILE A 115 -24.21 -2.56 6.49
N ASP A 116 -23.23 -3.46 6.42
CA ASP A 116 -22.41 -3.81 7.58
C ASP A 116 -21.58 -2.60 8.06
N PHE A 117 -20.96 -1.86 7.12
CA PHE A 117 -20.25 -0.61 7.41
C PHE A 117 -21.16 0.48 7.97
N ALA A 118 -22.39 0.62 7.46
CA ALA A 118 -23.40 1.51 8.03
C ALA A 118 -23.74 1.18 9.48
N ASN A 119 -23.68 -0.10 9.87
CA ASN A 119 -23.98 -0.58 11.22
C ASN A 119 -22.77 -0.61 12.17
N SER A 120 -21.57 -0.27 11.68
CA SER A 120 -20.38 -0.13 12.52
C SER A 120 -20.57 0.91 13.64
N LYS A 121 -19.90 0.69 14.78
CA LYS A 121 -20.03 1.52 15.98
C LYS A 121 -18.75 2.23 16.42
N TYR A 122 -17.62 1.93 15.78
CA TYR A 122 -16.36 2.61 16.02
C TYR A 122 -16.41 4.06 15.50
N PRO A 123 -15.56 4.96 16.03
CA PRO A 123 -15.42 6.30 15.49
C PRO A 123 -14.90 6.26 14.05
N LEU A 124 -15.20 7.30 13.28
CA LEU A 124 -14.74 7.46 11.90
C LEU A 124 -14.45 8.93 11.66
N TRP A 125 -13.56 9.19 10.71
CA TRP A 125 -13.21 10.53 10.27
C TRP A 125 -13.51 10.71 8.79
N CYS A 126 -13.42 11.96 8.34
CA CYS A 126 -13.31 12.30 6.92
C CYS A 126 -14.23 11.52 5.96
N ALA A 127 -13.65 10.86 4.95
CA ALA A 127 -14.38 10.17 3.89
C ALA A 127 -15.22 9.04 4.44
N ASN A 128 -14.71 8.31 5.43
CA ASN A 128 -15.40 7.18 6.04
C ASN A 128 -16.61 7.60 6.87
N ASN A 129 -16.49 8.66 7.66
CA ASN A 129 -17.62 9.21 8.41
C ASN A 129 -18.69 9.74 7.46
N ALA A 130 -18.30 10.49 6.43
CA ALA A 130 -19.22 10.97 5.42
C ALA A 130 -19.91 9.82 4.67
N GLY A 131 -19.15 8.80 4.27
CA GLY A 131 -19.65 7.61 3.59
C GLY A 131 -20.63 6.81 4.45
N ARG A 132 -20.31 6.60 5.74
CA ARG A 132 -21.21 5.92 6.68
C ARG A 132 -22.51 6.68 6.89
N ASN A 133 -22.46 8.00 7.01
CA ASN A 133 -23.66 8.81 7.16
C ASN A 133 -24.52 8.78 5.89
N ASN A 134 -23.90 8.87 4.71
CA ASN A 134 -24.59 8.72 3.43
C ASN A 134 -25.31 7.37 3.32
N LEU A 135 -24.66 6.28 3.73
CA LEU A 135 -25.29 4.95 3.77
C LEU A 135 -26.50 4.90 4.71
N ARG A 136 -26.40 5.52 5.89
CA ARG A 136 -27.49 5.63 6.86
C ARG A 136 -28.65 6.50 6.36
N ASP A 137 -28.34 7.47 5.49
CA ASP A 137 -29.31 8.35 4.83
C ASP A 137 -29.89 7.73 3.54
N GLY A 138 -29.53 6.48 3.22
CA GLY A 138 -30.08 5.73 2.09
C GLY A 138 -29.35 5.90 0.77
N ILE A 139 -28.21 6.60 0.76
CA ILE A 139 -27.33 6.70 -0.42
C ILE A 139 -26.44 5.46 -0.45
N ALA A 140 -26.88 4.44 -1.17
CA ALA A 140 -26.18 3.16 -1.28
C ALA A 140 -24.91 3.23 -2.16
N PRO A 141 -24.00 2.26 -2.06
CA PRO A 141 -22.86 2.17 -2.97
C PRO A 141 -23.31 2.02 -4.44
N PRO A 142 -22.56 2.57 -5.40
CA PRO A 142 -21.28 3.27 -5.23
C PRO A 142 -21.41 4.75 -4.81
N ASP A 143 -22.63 5.29 -4.73
CA ASP A 143 -22.85 6.73 -4.54
C ASP A 143 -22.48 7.24 -3.14
N SER A 144 -22.43 6.37 -2.13
CA SER A 144 -22.07 6.72 -0.75
C SER A 144 -20.73 7.47 -0.62
N SER A 145 -19.79 7.20 -1.54
CA SER A 145 -18.46 7.84 -1.58
C SER A 145 -18.27 8.77 -2.78
N HIS A 146 -19.30 8.97 -3.60
CA HIS A 146 -19.20 9.82 -4.80
C HIS A 146 -19.01 11.30 -4.42
N PRO A 147 -18.16 12.10 -5.12
CA PRO A 147 -17.90 13.51 -4.79
C PRO A 147 -19.13 14.43 -4.73
N LYS A 148 -20.24 14.01 -5.34
CA LYS A 148 -21.54 14.69 -5.26
C LYS A 148 -22.15 14.62 -3.85
N PHE A 149 -21.87 13.56 -3.11
CA PHE A 149 -22.52 13.25 -1.82
C PHE A 149 -21.52 13.18 -0.66
N ASN A 150 -20.26 12.85 -0.92
CA ASN A 150 -19.20 12.84 0.08
C ASN A 150 -18.40 14.15 0.00
N LYS A 151 -18.26 14.84 1.14
CA LYS A 151 -17.54 16.13 1.24
C LYS A 151 -16.02 16.00 1.36
N CYS A 152 -15.53 14.79 1.64
CA CYS A 152 -14.13 14.45 1.78
C CYS A 152 -13.73 13.34 0.77
N PRO A 153 -14.13 13.41 -0.52
CA PRO A 153 -14.00 12.26 -1.42
C PRO A 153 -12.56 11.94 -1.83
N ASN A 154 -11.60 12.82 -1.49
CA ASN A 154 -10.19 12.70 -1.82
C ASN A 154 -9.32 12.39 -0.60
N ASP A 155 -9.92 12.21 0.58
CA ASP A 155 -9.17 11.84 1.78
C ASP A 155 -8.75 10.36 1.67
N ILE A 156 -7.69 10.00 2.38
CA ILE A 156 -6.96 8.74 2.18
C ILE A 156 -7.63 7.53 2.86
N ASP A 157 -8.80 7.69 3.49
CA ASP A 157 -9.42 6.72 4.38
C ASP A 157 -9.46 5.30 3.79
N TYR A 158 -9.93 5.13 2.54
CA TYR A 158 -9.96 3.80 1.94
C TYR A 158 -8.55 3.25 1.64
N GLN A 159 -7.58 4.12 1.34
CA GLN A 159 -6.22 3.69 0.97
C GLN A 159 -5.48 3.08 2.15
N ILE A 160 -5.67 3.64 3.36
CA ILE A 160 -5.05 3.13 4.59
C ILE A 160 -5.70 1.82 5.09
N GLU A 161 -6.89 1.51 4.57
CA GLU A 161 -7.69 0.32 4.92
C GLU A 161 -7.71 -0.72 3.80
N ALA A 162 -7.10 -0.47 2.64
CA ALA A 162 -7.20 -1.35 1.48
C ALA A 162 -6.34 -2.62 1.59
N ASP A 163 -5.47 -2.71 2.61
CA ASP A 163 -4.55 -3.82 2.83
C ASP A 163 -5.27 -5.17 2.87
N TYR A 164 -6.46 -5.26 3.49
CA TYR A 164 -7.25 -6.50 3.51
C TYR A 164 -7.45 -7.08 2.12
N SER A 165 -7.80 -6.25 1.14
CA SER A 165 -8.14 -6.71 -0.20
C SER A 165 -6.93 -7.30 -0.92
N GLY A 166 -5.76 -6.66 -0.80
CA GLY A 166 -4.51 -7.13 -1.40
C GLY A 166 -3.93 -8.35 -0.68
N LEU A 167 -4.07 -8.41 0.64
CA LEU A 167 -3.51 -9.50 1.45
C LEU A 167 -4.31 -10.80 1.30
N ILE A 168 -5.64 -10.74 1.20
CA ILE A 168 -6.49 -11.95 1.09
C ILE A 168 -6.72 -12.42 -0.35
N ALA A 169 -6.56 -11.54 -1.34
CA ALA A 169 -6.81 -11.85 -2.75
C ALA A 169 -5.65 -11.36 -3.66
N PRO A 170 -4.44 -11.91 -3.52
CA PRO A 170 -3.25 -11.44 -4.26
C PRO A 170 -3.20 -11.82 -5.75
N GLY A 171 -4.20 -12.54 -6.28
CA GLY A 171 -4.27 -12.99 -7.69
C GLY A 171 -4.83 -14.38 -7.88
#